data_AF-G9P4G5-F1
#
_entry.id   AF-G9P4G5-F1
#
_cell.length_a   1.000
_cell.length_b   1.000
_cell.length_c   1.000
_cell.angle_alpha   90.00
_cell.angle_beta   90.00
_cell.angle_gamma   90.00
#
_symmetry.space_group_name_H-M   'P 1'
#
loop_
_entity.id
_entity.type
_entity.pdbx_description
1 polymer ?
#
loop_
_entity_poly.entity_id
_entity_poly.type
_entity_poly.pdbx_seq_one_letter_code
_entity_poly.pdbx_strand_id
1 'polypeptide(L)'
;MAQALSLAARGETRDTVQDVLQACLRSSLRRKAVKVQAYLLDNGADVSDVYSGSLFNDEDALAKPSLEAIEMLIAHGWDIDSRPSRIAWPLLWSVVRYHDLVEWCLDHGASVYLPGDTPPRDARGVGQVPRITLLEAAAKSGSVPTFKLLREKGAPFHVGVLHFAVEHATYLAPPYNGSADPSTSNVWFNERMDMVRYLVDEVGIDVKTEWWWPGLIGATPLDRVAYHSGDSKDVRELVWFLLDRGADLNHASFCQDDHFGDISYLSPLEMAQTRPRKRFLEAVQEWQERQEKPASHGSGVAVGVGK
;
A
#
# COMPACT_ATOMS: atom_id res chain seq x y z
N MET A 1 7.35 -35.49 15.28
CA MET A 1 6.71 -36.64 14.62
C MET A 1 5.65 -37.37 15.44
N ALA A 2 5.99 -37.95 16.61
CA ALA A 2 5.06 -38.79 17.38
C ALA A 2 3.74 -38.09 17.77
N GLN A 3 3.80 -36.80 18.13
CA GLN A 3 2.60 -36.01 18.43
C GLN A 3 1.76 -35.70 17.18
N ALA A 4 2.38 -35.44 16.03
CA ALA A 4 1.67 -35.20 14.78
C ALA A 4 0.96 -36.47 14.28
N LEU A 5 1.64 -37.61 14.36
CA LEU A 5 1.07 -38.94 14.12
C LEU A 5 -0.06 -39.25 15.09
N SER A 6 0.11 -38.93 16.38
CA SER A 6 -0.94 -39.09 17.40
C SER A 6 -2.12 -38.15 17.20
N LEU A 7 -1.92 -36.98 16.59
CA LEU A 7 -3.00 -36.03 16.28
C LEU A 7 -3.82 -36.53 15.08
N ALA A 8 -3.14 -36.94 13.99
CA ALA A 8 -3.76 -37.49 12.78
C ALA A 8 -4.40 -38.88 13.00
N ALA A 9 -3.93 -39.64 13.99
CA ALA A 9 -4.47 -40.96 14.36
C ALA A 9 -5.71 -40.88 15.27
N ARG A 10 -6.20 -39.68 15.62
CA ARG A 10 -7.47 -39.56 16.35
C ARG A 10 -8.59 -39.93 15.38
N GLY A 11 -9.43 -40.91 15.73
CA GLY A 11 -10.49 -41.42 14.85
C GLY A 11 -11.52 -40.39 14.37
N GLU A 12 -11.51 -39.17 14.92
CA GLU A 12 -12.39 -38.06 14.56
C GLU A 12 -11.73 -37.03 13.61
N THR A 13 -10.40 -37.07 13.40
CA THR A 13 -9.70 -36.10 12.55
C THR A 13 -9.70 -36.54 11.09
N ARG A 14 -10.05 -35.63 10.18
CA ARG A 14 -9.91 -35.84 8.72
C ARG A 14 -8.50 -35.51 8.20
N ASP A 15 -7.68 -34.89 9.04
CA ASP A 15 -6.35 -34.40 8.67
C ASP A 15 -5.37 -35.56 8.53
N THR A 16 -4.69 -35.60 7.40
CA THR A 16 -3.58 -36.51 7.16
C THR A 16 -2.35 -36.10 7.97
N VAL A 17 -1.35 -36.99 8.06
CA VAL A 17 -0.04 -36.65 8.65
C VAL A 17 0.57 -35.44 7.95
N GLN A 18 0.37 -35.31 6.63
CA GLN A 18 0.87 -34.18 5.85
C GLN A 18 0.20 -32.86 6.22
N ASP A 19 -1.12 -32.86 6.40
CA ASP A 19 -1.88 -31.67 6.80
C ASP A 19 -1.38 -31.14 8.16
N VAL A 20 -1.09 -32.06 9.09
CA VAL A 20 -0.53 -31.70 10.40
C VAL A 20 0.90 -31.15 10.26
N LEU A 21 1.76 -31.78 9.46
CA LEU A 21 3.12 -31.29 9.22
C LEU A 21 3.13 -29.89 8.58
N GLN A 22 2.29 -29.65 7.57
CA GLN A 22 2.15 -28.34 6.92
C GLN A 22 1.59 -27.27 7.87
N ALA A 23 0.60 -27.61 8.69
CA ALA A 23 0.07 -26.70 9.70
C ALA A 23 1.12 -26.33 10.76
N CYS A 24 1.93 -27.31 11.19
CA CYS A 24 3.06 -27.09 12.07
C CYS A 24 4.13 -26.21 11.42
N LEU A 25 4.44 -26.44 10.13
CA LEU A 25 5.43 -25.64 9.40
C LEU A 25 4.97 -24.17 9.34
N ARG A 26 3.74 -23.90 8.90
CA ARG A 26 3.16 -22.54 8.86
C ARG A 26 3.19 -21.86 10.24
N SER A 27 2.83 -22.59 11.30
CA SER A 27 2.87 -22.06 12.66
C SER A 27 4.30 -21.75 13.12
N SER A 28 5.26 -22.60 12.75
CA SER A 28 6.68 -22.40 13.08
C SER A 28 7.32 -21.24 12.33
N LEU A 29 6.88 -20.96 11.09
CA LEU A 29 7.31 -19.80 10.30
C LEU A 29 6.87 -18.49 10.98
N ARG A 30 5.58 -18.37 11.33
CA ARG A 30 5.02 -17.21 12.02
C ARG A 30 5.66 -16.97 13.39
N ARG A 31 6.08 -18.03 14.08
CA ARG A 31 6.77 -17.95 15.37
C ARG A 31 8.29 -17.79 15.26
N LYS A 32 8.85 -17.68 14.05
CA LYS A 32 10.30 -17.62 13.79
C LYS A 32 11.08 -18.76 14.46
N ALA A 33 10.46 -19.94 14.57
CA ALA A 33 11.04 -21.11 15.22
C ALA A 33 11.90 -21.92 14.23
N VAL A 34 13.04 -21.36 13.80
CA VAL A 34 13.89 -21.90 12.72
C VAL A 34 14.29 -23.36 12.92
N LYS A 35 14.64 -23.78 14.15
CA LYS A 35 14.98 -25.18 14.44
C LYS A 35 13.82 -26.16 14.22
N VAL A 36 12.59 -25.69 14.48
CA VAL A 36 11.38 -26.48 14.24
C VAL A 36 11.09 -26.54 12.74
N GLN A 37 11.30 -25.44 12.01
CA GLN A 37 11.16 -25.39 10.55
C GLN A 37 12.08 -26.41 9.88
N ALA A 38 13.38 -26.39 10.21
CA ALA A 38 14.36 -27.34 9.69
C ALA A 38 13.96 -28.80 9.97
N TYR A 39 13.62 -29.11 11.22
CA TYR A 39 13.19 -30.46 11.59
C TYR A 39 11.94 -30.90 10.80
N LEU A 40 10.95 -30.02 10.60
CA LEU A 40 9.74 -30.37 9.86
C LEU A 40 10.03 -30.63 8.38
N LEU A 41 10.84 -29.78 7.75
CA LEU A 41 11.23 -29.92 6.34
C LEU A 41 12.07 -31.20 6.12
N ASP A 42 13.02 -31.49 7.00
CA ASP A 42 13.82 -32.73 6.98
C ASP A 42 12.98 -34.00 7.18
N ASN A 43 11.79 -33.87 7.78
CA ASN A 43 10.87 -34.97 8.07
C ASN A 43 9.63 -34.98 7.16
N GLY A 44 9.71 -34.36 5.97
CA GLY A 44 8.71 -34.52 4.91
C GLY A 44 7.60 -33.47 4.89
N ALA A 45 7.71 -32.38 5.66
CA ALA A 45 6.86 -31.22 5.42
C ALA A 45 7.16 -30.63 4.02
N ASP A 46 6.11 -30.36 3.26
CA ASP A 46 6.19 -29.71 1.94
C ASP A 46 5.99 -28.19 2.07
N VAL A 47 6.58 -27.46 1.13
CA VAL A 47 6.49 -26.01 0.97
C VAL A 47 5.37 -25.58 0.04
N SER A 48 4.62 -26.50 -0.59
CA SER A 48 3.52 -26.21 -1.53
C SER A 48 2.48 -25.20 -1.01
N ASP A 49 2.19 -25.28 0.29
CA ASP A 49 1.12 -24.52 0.94
C ASP A 49 1.66 -23.30 1.72
N VAL A 50 2.97 -23.06 1.61
CA VAL A 50 3.62 -21.87 2.14
C VAL A 50 3.33 -20.70 1.20
N TYR A 51 2.69 -19.67 1.75
CA TYR A 51 2.46 -18.39 1.06
C TYR A 51 3.13 -17.26 1.83
N SER A 52 3.36 -16.13 1.17
CA SER A 52 4.08 -14.98 1.74
C SER A 52 3.59 -14.56 3.14
N GLY A 53 2.27 -14.56 3.37
CA GLY A 53 1.66 -14.22 4.65
C GLY A 53 2.00 -15.17 5.81
N SER A 54 2.47 -16.39 5.53
CA SER A 54 2.94 -17.31 6.57
C SER A 54 4.34 -16.96 7.12
N LEU A 55 5.06 -16.05 6.45
CA LEU A 55 6.40 -15.60 6.84
C LEU A 55 6.37 -14.41 7.82
N PHE A 56 5.20 -13.79 8.00
CA PHE A 56 4.99 -12.68 8.92
C PHE A 56 4.68 -13.20 10.32
N ASN A 57 5.14 -12.46 11.33
CA ASN A 57 5.01 -12.89 12.71
C ASN A 57 3.60 -12.64 13.26
N ASP A 58 3.08 -13.57 14.06
CA ASP A 58 1.74 -13.46 14.65
C ASP A 58 1.65 -12.36 15.73
N GLU A 59 2.75 -12.07 16.42
CA GLU A 59 2.82 -11.06 17.49
C GLU A 59 3.09 -9.66 16.93
N ASP A 60 3.86 -9.57 15.85
CA ASP A 60 4.16 -8.33 15.13
C ASP A 60 4.16 -8.56 13.61
N ALA A 61 3.02 -8.30 12.98
CA ALA A 61 2.87 -8.38 11.52
C ALA A 61 3.71 -7.34 10.76
N LEU A 62 4.26 -6.33 11.45
CA LEU A 62 5.18 -5.33 10.88
C LEU A 62 6.65 -5.74 11.04
N ALA A 63 6.94 -6.82 11.76
CA ALA A 63 8.28 -7.35 11.86
C ALA A 63 8.73 -7.90 10.50
N LYS A 64 9.98 -7.57 10.13
CA LYS A 64 10.59 -8.12 8.91
C LYS A 64 10.55 -9.66 8.93
N PRO A 65 10.13 -10.31 7.82
CA PRO A 65 10.26 -11.76 7.66
C PRO A 65 11.69 -12.24 7.88
N SER A 66 11.85 -13.46 8.40
CA SER A 66 13.18 -14.04 8.62
C SER A 66 13.80 -14.44 7.29
N LEU A 67 14.94 -13.83 6.93
CA LEU A 67 15.68 -14.19 5.74
C LEU A 67 16.17 -15.66 5.80
N GLU A 68 16.65 -16.10 6.97
CA GLU A 68 17.07 -17.48 7.20
C GLU A 68 15.93 -18.48 6.94
N ALA A 69 14.70 -18.13 7.31
CA ALA A 69 13.54 -18.99 7.04
C ALA A 69 13.20 -19.01 5.54
N ILE A 70 13.32 -17.87 4.85
CA ILE A 70 13.08 -17.76 3.40
C ILE A 70 14.12 -18.59 2.62
N GLU A 71 15.41 -18.46 2.97
CA GLU A 71 16.50 -19.23 2.38
C GLU A 71 16.31 -20.74 2.60
N MET A 72 15.90 -21.15 3.80
CA MET A 72 15.57 -22.54 4.10
C MET A 72 14.42 -23.05 3.23
N LEU A 73 13.34 -22.28 3.09
CA LEU A 73 12.21 -22.68 2.25
C LEU A 73 12.63 -22.86 0.78
N ILE A 74 13.42 -21.93 0.23
CA ILE A 74 13.93 -22.00 -1.15
C ILE A 74 14.84 -23.23 -1.33
N ALA A 75 15.69 -23.53 -0.34
CA ALA A 75 16.52 -24.74 -0.37
C ALA A 75 15.69 -26.04 -0.40
N HIS A 76 14.46 -26.01 0.12
CA HIS A 76 13.48 -27.09 0.04
C HIS A 76 12.48 -26.95 -1.12
N GLY A 77 12.79 -26.12 -2.12
CA GLY A 77 12.04 -26.01 -3.38
C GLY A 77 10.87 -25.03 -3.35
N TRP A 78 10.80 -24.12 -2.37
CA TRP A 78 9.78 -23.09 -2.35
C TRP A 78 10.00 -22.08 -3.47
N ASP A 79 8.99 -21.88 -4.30
CA ASP A 79 9.00 -20.90 -5.37
C ASP A 79 8.72 -19.50 -4.80
N ILE A 80 9.66 -18.57 -5.01
CA ILE A 80 9.58 -17.18 -4.55
C ILE A 80 8.40 -16.42 -5.17
N ASP A 81 7.97 -16.83 -6.37
CA ASP A 81 6.82 -16.31 -7.09
C ASP A 81 5.54 -17.14 -6.85
N SER A 82 5.60 -18.10 -5.92
CA SER A 82 4.48 -18.98 -5.61
C SER A 82 3.23 -18.20 -5.22
N ARG A 83 2.10 -18.66 -5.77
CA ARG A 83 0.78 -18.10 -5.51
C ARG A 83 -0.23 -19.23 -5.34
N PRO A 84 -0.27 -19.88 -4.17
CA PRO A 84 -1.10 -21.07 -3.95
C PRO A 84 -2.61 -20.78 -4.02
N SER A 85 -3.03 -19.52 -4.01
CA SER A 85 -4.42 -19.12 -4.24
C SER A 85 -4.53 -17.76 -4.92
N ARG A 86 -5.69 -17.48 -5.51
CA ARG A 86 -5.97 -16.18 -6.17
C ARG A 86 -5.84 -14.99 -5.21
N ILE A 87 -5.98 -15.18 -3.91
CA ILE A 87 -5.87 -14.13 -2.89
C ILE A 87 -4.46 -13.98 -2.32
N ALA A 88 -3.58 -14.96 -2.54
CA ALA A 88 -2.19 -14.87 -2.13
C ALA A 88 -1.40 -13.96 -3.10
N TRP A 89 -0.35 -13.33 -2.58
CA TRP A 89 0.59 -12.53 -3.35
C TRP A 89 1.97 -13.20 -3.33
N PRO A 90 2.77 -13.06 -4.41
CA PRO A 90 4.19 -13.40 -4.38
C PRO A 90 4.92 -12.69 -3.23
N LEU A 91 6.08 -13.21 -2.83
CA LEU A 91 6.85 -12.64 -1.72
C LEU A 91 7.12 -11.15 -1.91
N LEU A 92 7.55 -10.77 -3.12
CA LEU A 92 7.98 -9.42 -3.48
C LEU A 92 6.91 -8.35 -3.19
N TRP A 93 5.61 -8.65 -3.41
CA TRP A 93 4.49 -7.75 -3.09
C TRP A 93 4.30 -7.53 -1.58
N SER A 94 4.68 -8.52 -0.78
CA SER A 94 4.45 -8.50 0.66
C SER A 94 5.57 -7.80 1.42
N VAL A 95 6.76 -7.71 0.82
CA VAL A 95 7.98 -7.21 1.47
C VAL A 95 8.44 -5.85 0.96
N VAL A 96 7.66 -5.16 0.12
CA VAL A 96 8.00 -3.84 -0.47
C VAL A 96 8.43 -2.76 0.55
N ARG A 97 8.10 -2.92 1.83
CA ARG A 97 8.52 -2.02 2.91
C ARG A 97 9.94 -2.28 3.43
N TYR A 98 10.54 -3.42 3.12
CA TYR A 98 11.89 -3.80 3.55
C TYR A 98 12.81 -3.75 2.34
N HIS A 99 13.47 -2.61 2.14
CA HIS A 99 14.28 -2.34 0.95
C HIS A 99 15.31 -3.43 0.67
N ASP A 100 16.04 -3.85 1.70
CA ASP A 100 17.07 -4.88 1.61
C ASP A 100 16.51 -6.27 1.26
N LEU A 101 15.30 -6.61 1.72
CA LEU A 101 14.64 -7.85 1.35
C LEU A 101 14.07 -7.78 -0.07
N VAL A 102 13.69 -6.59 -0.55
CA VAL A 102 13.29 -6.38 -1.95
C VAL A 102 14.49 -6.58 -2.88
N GLU A 103 15.64 -5.98 -2.57
CA GLU A 103 16.90 -6.20 -3.30
C GLU A 103 17.22 -7.69 -3.35
N TRP A 104 17.20 -8.35 -2.18
CA TRP A 104 17.46 -9.78 -2.10
C TRP A 104 16.49 -10.61 -2.94
N CYS A 105 15.18 -10.32 -2.90
CA CYS A 105 14.18 -11.04 -3.70
C CYS A 105 14.47 -10.90 -5.21
N LEU A 106 14.79 -9.68 -5.66
CA LEU A 106 15.12 -9.41 -7.06
C LEU A 106 16.39 -10.14 -7.50
N ASP A 107 17.42 -10.16 -6.64
CA ASP A 107 18.68 -10.88 -6.89
C ASP A 107 18.48 -12.41 -6.94
N HIS A 108 17.42 -12.91 -6.31
CA HIS A 108 17.04 -14.34 -6.32
C HIS A 108 15.93 -14.65 -7.35
N GLY A 109 15.74 -13.75 -8.33
CA GLY A 109 14.90 -14.01 -9.49
C GLY A 109 13.40 -13.79 -9.29
N ALA A 110 12.98 -13.13 -8.21
CA ALA A 110 11.58 -12.75 -8.04
C ALA A 110 11.10 -11.85 -9.19
N SER A 111 9.96 -12.21 -9.77
CA SER A 111 9.37 -11.48 -10.88
C SER A 111 8.70 -10.19 -10.42
N VAL A 112 8.88 -9.10 -11.19
CA VAL A 112 8.12 -7.84 -11.01
C VAL A 112 6.71 -7.88 -11.61
N TYR A 113 6.32 -9.03 -12.17
CA TYR A 113 5.00 -9.34 -12.72
C TYR A 113 4.36 -10.48 -11.93
N LEU A 114 3.03 -10.52 -11.85
CA LEU A 114 2.37 -11.68 -11.25
C LEU A 114 2.49 -12.91 -12.17
N PRO A 115 2.47 -14.13 -11.62
CA PRO A 115 2.43 -15.33 -12.42
C PRO A 115 1.25 -15.32 -13.41
N GLY A 116 1.56 -15.48 -14.70
CA GLY A 116 0.57 -15.46 -15.78
C GLY A 116 0.09 -14.06 -16.19
N ASP A 117 0.61 -12.97 -15.61
CA ASP A 117 0.40 -11.64 -16.16
C ASP A 117 1.14 -11.51 -17.50
N THR A 118 0.45 -10.90 -18.47
CA THR A 118 1.06 -10.31 -19.65
C THR A 118 1.13 -8.79 -19.43
N PRO A 119 2.21 -8.09 -19.83
CA PRO A 119 2.33 -6.63 -19.69
C PRO A 119 1.14 -5.88 -20.33
N PRO A 120 0.86 -4.63 -19.90
CA PRO A 120 -0.49 -4.15 -19.61
C PRO A 120 -1.44 -4.19 -20.81
N ARG A 121 -2.66 -4.68 -20.55
CA ARG A 121 -3.84 -4.47 -21.40
C ARG A 121 -4.19 -2.98 -21.45
N ASP A 122 -4.82 -2.58 -22.54
CA ASP A 122 -5.26 -1.20 -22.80
C ASP A 122 -6.17 -0.63 -21.69
N ALA A 123 -6.42 0.68 -21.79
CA ALA A 123 -7.17 1.50 -20.82
C ALA A 123 -8.63 1.05 -20.55
N ARG A 124 -9.11 -0.03 -21.18
CA ARG A 124 -10.51 -0.48 -21.08
C ARG A 124 -10.70 -1.80 -20.33
N GLY A 125 -9.64 -2.38 -19.76
CA GLY A 125 -9.76 -3.28 -18.61
C GLY A 125 -10.66 -4.51 -18.77
N VAL A 126 -10.94 -5.00 -19.99
CA VAL A 126 -11.76 -6.21 -20.13
C VAL A 126 -10.88 -7.44 -19.85
N GLY A 127 -10.85 -7.83 -18.57
CA GLY A 127 -10.18 -9.03 -18.06
C GLY A 127 -10.09 -9.08 -16.54
N GLN A 128 -10.83 -10.01 -15.91
CA GLN A 128 -10.66 -10.56 -14.55
C GLN A 128 -10.03 -9.63 -13.48
N VAL A 129 -10.63 -8.45 -13.23
CA VAL A 129 -10.28 -7.45 -12.18
C VAL A 129 -8.86 -6.87 -12.32
N PRO A 130 -8.66 -5.53 -12.34
CA PRO A 130 -7.32 -4.97 -12.27
C PRO A 130 -6.62 -5.53 -11.02
N ARG A 131 -5.44 -6.13 -11.19
CA ARG A 131 -4.64 -6.66 -10.07
C ARG A 131 -3.64 -5.57 -9.67
N ILE A 132 -3.37 -5.43 -8.36
CA ILE A 132 -2.50 -4.38 -7.83
C ILE A 132 -1.11 -4.65 -8.41
N THR A 133 -0.58 -3.69 -9.17
CA THR A 133 0.78 -3.76 -9.71
C THR A 133 1.79 -3.69 -8.58
N LEU A 134 3.01 -4.17 -8.81
CA LEU A 134 4.06 -4.10 -7.80
C LEU A 134 4.39 -2.65 -7.40
N LEU A 135 4.31 -1.71 -8.33
CA LEU A 135 4.50 -0.28 -8.03
C LEU A 135 3.36 0.31 -7.22
N GLU A 136 2.11 -0.13 -7.42
CA GLU A 136 0.98 0.28 -6.57
C GLU A 136 1.13 -0.26 -5.14
N ALA A 137 1.62 -1.49 -4.98
CA ALA A 137 1.99 -2.03 -3.66
C ALA A 137 3.12 -1.22 -3.00
N ALA A 138 4.16 -0.87 -3.75
CA ALA A 138 5.25 -0.02 -3.27
C ALA A 138 4.78 1.41 -2.93
N ALA A 139 3.87 2.00 -3.71
CA ALA A 139 3.28 3.31 -3.41
C ALA A 139 2.48 3.28 -2.09
N LYS A 140 1.77 2.17 -1.85
CA LYS A 140 1.01 1.91 -0.62
C LYS A 140 1.88 1.80 0.64
N SER A 141 3.01 1.08 0.59
CA SER A 141 3.76 0.76 1.81
C SER A 141 5.30 0.75 1.71
N GLY A 142 5.87 0.86 0.51
CA GLY A 142 7.31 0.89 0.28
C GLY A 142 7.91 2.30 0.31
N SER A 143 9.22 2.40 0.51
CA SER A 143 9.94 3.69 0.50
C SER A 143 10.16 4.19 -0.94
N VAL A 144 10.47 5.48 -1.12
CA VAL A 144 10.82 6.06 -2.43
C VAL A 144 12.02 5.32 -3.08
N PRO A 145 13.11 4.98 -2.35
CA PRO A 145 14.17 4.14 -2.90
C PRO A 145 13.68 2.77 -3.42
N THR A 146 12.83 2.08 -2.65
CA THR A 146 12.25 0.80 -3.12
C THR A 146 11.41 1.00 -4.38
N PHE A 147 10.58 2.04 -4.44
CA PHE A 147 9.79 2.33 -5.63
C PHE A 147 10.68 2.62 -6.85
N LYS A 148 11.75 3.41 -6.67
CA LYS A 148 12.74 3.71 -7.74
C LYS A 148 13.41 2.43 -8.24
N LEU A 149 13.86 1.56 -7.33
CA LEU A 149 14.45 0.26 -7.66
C LEU A 149 13.48 -0.62 -8.47
N LEU A 150 12.24 -0.77 -8.01
CA LEU A 150 11.24 -1.58 -8.70
C LEU A 150 10.90 -1.04 -10.09
N ARG A 151 10.83 0.29 -10.24
CA ARG A 151 10.63 0.94 -11.54
C ARG A 151 11.80 0.70 -12.48
N GLU A 152 13.04 0.76 -11.98
CA GLU A 152 14.25 0.44 -12.73
C GLU A 152 14.25 -1.01 -13.23
N LYS A 153 13.75 -1.95 -12.40
CA LYS A 153 13.59 -3.37 -12.78
C LYS A 153 12.41 -3.65 -13.72
N GLY A 154 11.71 -2.61 -14.20
CA GLY A 154 10.65 -2.73 -15.20
C GLY A 154 9.28 -3.10 -14.63
N ALA A 155 9.05 -2.91 -13.32
CA ALA A 155 7.74 -3.15 -12.72
C ALA A 155 6.65 -2.32 -13.44
N PRO A 156 5.45 -2.88 -13.69
CA PRO A 156 4.38 -2.18 -14.40
C PRO A 156 4.02 -0.85 -13.74
N PHE A 157 4.07 0.22 -14.51
CA PHE A 157 3.71 1.56 -14.08
C PHE A 157 2.29 1.90 -14.55
N HIS A 158 1.46 2.32 -13.61
CA HIS A 158 0.09 2.72 -13.85
C HIS A 158 -0.22 3.98 -13.02
N VAL A 159 -1.04 4.90 -13.53
CA VAL A 159 -1.30 6.20 -12.87
C VAL A 159 -1.95 6.06 -11.48
N GLY A 160 -2.62 4.93 -11.22
CA GLY A 160 -3.21 4.56 -9.94
C GLY A 160 -2.23 4.50 -8.76
N VAL A 161 -0.91 4.47 -9.01
CA VAL A 161 0.10 4.56 -7.94
C VAL A 161 -0.08 5.80 -7.07
N LEU A 162 -0.51 6.94 -7.65
CA LEU A 162 -0.77 8.16 -6.88
C LEU A 162 -1.99 7.98 -5.98
N HIS A 163 -3.07 7.38 -6.48
CA HIS A 163 -4.29 7.12 -5.71
C HIS A 163 -4.01 6.22 -4.52
N PHE A 164 -3.24 5.14 -4.69
CA PHE A 164 -2.85 4.27 -3.59
C PHE A 164 -1.95 4.97 -2.57
N ALA A 165 -0.99 5.80 -3.01
CA ALA A 165 -0.14 6.58 -2.11
C ALA A 165 -0.96 7.55 -1.26
N VAL A 166 -1.89 8.28 -1.88
CA VAL A 166 -2.75 9.27 -1.22
C VAL A 166 -3.77 8.62 -0.28
N GLU A 167 -4.41 7.51 -0.70
CA GLU A 167 -5.31 6.75 0.15
C GLU A 167 -4.57 6.25 1.41
N HIS A 168 -3.37 5.70 1.25
CA HIS A 168 -2.59 5.20 2.38
C HIS A 168 -2.02 6.31 3.26
N ALA A 169 -1.63 7.46 2.70
CA ALA A 169 -1.31 8.66 3.47
C ALA A 169 -2.50 9.11 4.34
N THR A 170 -3.72 9.03 3.81
CA THR A 170 -4.95 9.36 4.54
C THR A 170 -5.18 8.44 5.75
N TYR A 171 -4.94 7.13 5.61
CA TYR A 171 -5.06 6.17 6.72
C TYR A 171 -3.99 6.37 7.80
N LEU A 172 -2.77 6.71 7.37
CA LEU A 172 -1.60 6.86 8.25
C LEU A 172 -1.48 8.26 8.85
N ALA A 173 -2.32 9.21 8.43
CA ALA A 173 -2.38 10.55 8.98
C ALA A 173 -2.38 10.53 10.53
N PRO A 174 -1.68 11.48 11.16
CA PRO A 174 -1.64 11.55 12.62
C PRO A 174 -3.01 11.89 13.21
N PRO A 175 -3.25 11.62 14.50
CA PRO A 175 -4.46 12.04 15.15
C PRO A 175 -4.54 13.58 15.17
N TYR A 176 -5.70 14.12 14.81
CA TYR A 176 -5.99 15.53 14.99
C TYR A 176 -5.89 15.85 16.47
N ASN A 177 -5.05 16.83 16.87
CA ASN A 177 -4.73 17.26 18.25
C ASN A 177 -3.75 16.38 19.09
N GLY A 178 -3.06 15.41 18.49
CA GLY A 178 -1.84 14.83 19.09
C GLY A 178 -2.03 13.84 20.24
N SER A 179 -3.20 13.19 20.38
CA SER A 179 -3.48 12.28 21.49
C SER A 179 -2.91 10.85 21.37
N ALA A 180 -2.17 10.51 20.30
CA ALA A 180 -1.51 9.20 20.17
C ALA A 180 0.01 9.39 20.16
N ASP A 181 0.75 8.38 20.64
CA ASP A 181 2.22 8.33 20.62
C ASP A 181 2.76 8.88 19.29
N PRO A 182 3.33 10.10 19.29
CA PRO A 182 3.68 10.82 18.06
C PRO A 182 4.80 10.16 17.26
N SER A 183 5.54 9.22 17.87
CA SER A 183 6.80 8.71 17.32
C SER A 183 6.62 7.79 16.10
N THR A 184 5.56 6.98 16.06
CA THR A 184 5.39 5.97 15.00
C THR A 184 4.42 6.42 13.89
N SER A 185 3.31 7.08 14.25
CA SER A 185 2.32 7.54 13.25
C SER A 185 2.88 8.63 12.32
N ASN A 186 3.70 9.55 12.86
CA ASN A 186 4.28 10.63 12.06
C ASN A 186 5.33 10.12 11.08
N VAL A 187 6.13 9.12 11.46
CA VAL A 187 7.16 8.56 10.57
C VAL A 187 6.51 7.91 9.35
N TRP A 188 5.50 7.06 9.56
CA TRP A 188 4.83 6.40 8.44
C TRP A 188 4.03 7.37 7.57
N PHE A 189 3.40 8.38 8.18
CA PHE A 189 2.74 9.45 7.41
C PHE A 189 3.75 10.24 6.57
N ASN A 190 4.88 10.64 7.15
CA ASN A 190 5.93 11.38 6.45
C ASN A 190 6.50 10.55 5.28
N GLU A 191 6.77 9.26 5.48
CA GLU A 191 7.20 8.37 4.39
C GLU A 191 6.16 8.26 3.26
N ARG A 192 4.86 8.24 3.60
CA ARG A 192 3.81 8.28 2.57
C ARG A 192 3.75 9.63 1.88
N MET A 193 3.90 10.73 2.60
CA MET A 193 3.96 12.07 2.02
C MET A 193 5.17 12.24 1.09
N ASP A 194 6.32 11.66 1.44
CA ASP A 194 7.50 11.63 0.56
C ASP A 194 7.24 10.85 -0.73
N MET A 195 6.49 9.74 -0.65
CA MET A 195 6.02 9.03 -1.85
C MET A 195 5.07 9.89 -2.69
N VAL A 196 4.09 10.55 -2.08
CA VAL A 196 3.14 11.43 -2.79
C VAL A 196 3.89 12.59 -3.49
N ARG A 197 4.82 13.24 -2.78
CA ARG A 197 5.69 14.29 -3.34
C ARG A 197 6.52 13.76 -4.51
N TYR A 198 7.17 12.62 -4.34
CA TYR A 198 7.95 12.01 -5.40
C TYR A 198 7.10 11.73 -6.65
N LEU A 199 5.90 11.18 -6.49
CA LEU A 199 5.01 10.86 -7.60
C LEU A 199 4.48 12.10 -8.33
N VAL A 200 4.20 13.20 -7.62
CA VAL A 200 3.69 14.43 -8.24
C VAL A 200 4.83 15.30 -8.78
N ASP A 201 5.91 15.49 -8.01
CA ASP A 201 6.94 16.50 -8.28
C ASP A 201 8.06 15.96 -9.17
N GLU A 202 8.51 14.73 -8.93
CA GLU A 202 9.60 14.11 -9.69
C GLU A 202 9.08 13.25 -10.83
N VAL A 203 8.02 12.45 -10.61
CA VAL A 203 7.44 11.59 -11.65
C VAL A 203 6.48 12.37 -12.55
N GLY A 204 5.87 13.45 -12.06
CA GLY A 204 4.99 14.32 -12.84
C GLY A 204 3.58 13.79 -13.05
N ILE A 205 3.06 12.96 -12.13
CA ILE A 205 1.66 12.50 -12.21
C ILE A 205 0.73 13.66 -11.90
N ASP A 206 -0.19 13.98 -12.82
CA ASP A 206 -1.19 15.02 -12.63
C ASP A 206 -2.14 14.65 -11.48
N VAL A 207 -2.30 15.56 -10.51
CA VAL A 207 -3.20 15.42 -9.35
C VAL A 207 -4.68 15.37 -9.74
N LYS A 208 -5.03 15.67 -10.99
CA LYS A 208 -6.37 15.53 -11.55
C LYS A 208 -6.61 14.20 -12.24
N THR A 209 -5.60 13.32 -12.31
CA THR A 209 -5.73 12.05 -13.01
C THR A 209 -6.83 11.20 -12.40
N GLU A 210 -7.77 10.77 -13.24
CA GLU A 210 -8.82 9.85 -12.83
C GLU A 210 -8.36 8.40 -12.92
N TRP A 211 -8.73 7.62 -11.91
CA TRP A 211 -8.54 6.17 -11.92
C TRP A 211 -9.58 5.43 -11.09
N TRP A 212 -10.04 4.33 -11.65
CA TRP A 212 -11.16 3.53 -11.17
C TRP A 212 -10.74 2.11 -10.88
N TRP A 213 -11.08 1.62 -9.70
CA TRP A 213 -10.96 0.21 -9.34
C TRP A 213 -12.33 -0.32 -8.93
N PRO A 214 -12.80 -1.46 -9.48
CA PRO A 214 -14.11 -2.01 -9.14
C PRO A 214 -14.31 -2.17 -7.62
N GLY A 215 -15.28 -1.45 -7.07
CA GLY A 215 -15.59 -1.45 -5.64
C GLY A 215 -14.78 -0.48 -4.78
N LEU A 216 -13.80 0.25 -5.33
CA LEU A 216 -13.22 1.42 -4.68
C LEU A 216 -13.97 2.70 -5.07
N ILE A 217 -13.89 3.71 -4.22
CA ILE A 217 -14.59 4.98 -4.37
C ILE A 217 -13.57 6.11 -4.54
N GLY A 218 -13.86 7.07 -5.41
CA GLY A 218 -13.03 8.25 -5.67
C GLY A 218 -12.10 8.06 -6.85
N ALA A 219 -12.29 8.92 -7.86
CA ALA A 219 -11.57 8.83 -9.12
C ALA A 219 -10.28 9.63 -9.10
N THR A 220 -10.26 10.79 -8.42
CA THR A 220 -9.05 11.59 -8.30
C THR A 220 -8.31 11.28 -6.99
N PRO A 221 -7.01 11.63 -6.90
CA PRO A 221 -6.29 11.59 -5.63
C PRO A 221 -7.01 12.37 -4.51
N LEU A 222 -7.58 13.54 -4.82
CA LEU A 222 -8.28 14.34 -3.80
C LEU A 222 -9.59 13.68 -3.34
N ASP A 223 -10.31 13.00 -4.25
CA ASP A 223 -11.47 12.18 -3.87
C ASP A 223 -11.08 11.14 -2.84
N ARG A 224 -9.96 10.42 -3.03
CA ARG A 224 -9.51 9.41 -2.05
C ARG A 224 -9.40 10.00 -0.64
N VAL A 225 -8.92 11.24 -0.51
CA VAL A 225 -8.89 11.92 0.78
C VAL A 225 -10.31 12.20 1.30
N ALA A 226 -11.21 12.75 0.48
CA ALA A 226 -12.57 13.07 0.91
C ALA A 226 -13.39 11.83 1.32
N TYR A 227 -13.24 10.71 0.60
CA TYR A 227 -13.97 9.46 0.88
C TYR A 227 -13.42 8.72 2.10
N HIS A 228 -12.09 8.72 2.29
CA HIS A 228 -11.44 7.89 3.32
C HIS A 228 -11.00 8.66 4.57
N SER A 229 -10.96 10.00 4.56
CA SER A 229 -10.58 10.78 5.74
C SER A 229 -11.61 10.62 6.86
N GLY A 230 -11.13 10.35 8.07
CA GLY A 230 -11.92 10.35 9.30
C GLY A 230 -11.74 11.66 10.06
N ASP A 231 -12.72 12.04 10.89
CA ASP A 231 -12.65 13.29 11.67
C ASP A 231 -11.60 13.28 12.79
N SER A 232 -11.03 12.11 13.08
CA SER A 232 -9.96 11.92 14.06
C SER A 232 -8.56 12.13 13.47
N LYS A 233 -8.44 12.37 12.17
CA LYS A 233 -7.16 12.39 11.44
C LYS A 233 -6.83 13.79 10.95
N ASP A 234 -5.55 14.17 11.03
CA ASP A 234 -5.04 15.42 10.47
C ASP A 234 -4.52 15.17 9.05
N VAL A 235 -5.39 15.41 8.06
CA VAL A 235 -5.08 15.27 6.63
C VAL A 235 -4.69 16.61 5.99
N ARG A 236 -4.52 17.67 6.78
CA ARG A 236 -4.32 19.04 6.31
C ARG A 236 -3.15 19.17 5.34
N GLU A 237 -2.00 18.61 5.71
CA GLU A 237 -0.78 18.65 4.90
C GLU A 237 -0.99 18.01 3.52
N LEU A 238 -1.65 16.84 3.49
CA LEU A 238 -1.96 16.11 2.26
C LEU A 238 -2.96 16.88 1.38
N VAL A 239 -4.03 17.41 1.97
CA VAL A 239 -5.04 18.22 1.25
C VAL A 239 -4.38 19.46 0.66
N TRP A 240 -3.61 20.21 1.45
CA TRP A 240 -2.93 21.41 0.98
C TRP A 240 -1.96 21.10 -0.15
N PHE A 241 -1.17 20.03 -0.02
CA PHE A 241 -0.23 19.63 -1.06
C PHE A 241 -0.95 19.37 -2.41
N LEU A 242 -2.06 18.63 -2.40
CA LEU A 242 -2.83 18.35 -3.63
C LEU A 242 -3.47 19.62 -4.22
N LEU A 243 -4.05 20.48 -3.38
CA LEU A 243 -4.68 21.73 -3.82
C LEU A 243 -3.65 22.74 -4.35
N ASP A 244 -2.47 22.83 -3.73
CA ASP A 244 -1.37 23.68 -4.21
C ASP A 244 -0.86 23.24 -5.59
N ARG A 245 -1.06 21.98 -5.96
CA ARG A 245 -0.77 21.45 -7.31
C ARG A 245 -1.98 21.40 -8.24
N GLY A 246 -3.06 22.05 -7.83
CA GLY A 246 -4.22 22.31 -8.69
C GLY A 246 -5.29 21.22 -8.67
N ALA A 247 -5.33 20.36 -7.65
CA ALA A 247 -6.46 19.43 -7.50
C ALA A 247 -7.79 20.21 -7.42
N ASP A 248 -8.83 19.68 -8.07
CA ASP A 248 -10.13 20.35 -8.17
C ASP A 248 -11.12 19.81 -7.12
N LEU A 249 -11.61 20.71 -6.27
CA LEU A 249 -12.57 20.41 -5.20
C LEU A 249 -13.97 20.06 -5.71
N ASN A 250 -14.32 20.52 -6.91
CA ASN A 250 -15.64 20.35 -7.50
C ASN A 250 -15.63 19.34 -8.64
N HIS A 251 -14.56 18.55 -8.76
CA HIS A 251 -14.45 17.54 -9.78
C HIS A 251 -15.53 16.47 -9.60
N ALA A 252 -16.52 16.44 -10.50
CA ALA A 252 -17.56 15.42 -10.51
C ALA A 252 -17.09 14.22 -11.34
N SER A 253 -16.71 13.14 -10.68
CA SER A 253 -16.22 11.95 -11.36
C SER A 253 -17.37 11.10 -11.89
N PHE A 254 -17.24 10.62 -13.13
CA PHE A 254 -18.24 9.81 -13.80
C PHE A 254 -17.61 8.53 -14.36
N CYS A 255 -18.07 7.38 -13.85
CA CYS A 255 -17.64 6.08 -14.35
C CYS A 255 -18.71 5.52 -15.29
N GLN A 256 -18.35 5.32 -16.56
CA GLN A 256 -19.12 4.51 -17.50
C GLN A 256 -18.63 3.07 -17.40
N ASP A 257 -19.46 2.19 -16.83
CA ASP A 257 -19.16 0.77 -16.74
C ASP A 257 -20.24 -0.05 -17.46
N ASP A 258 -19.82 -0.77 -18.50
CA ASP A 258 -20.71 -1.61 -19.34
C ASP A 258 -21.41 -2.73 -18.55
N HIS A 259 -20.92 -3.09 -17.35
CA HIS A 259 -21.40 -4.20 -16.52
C HIS A 259 -22.14 -3.75 -15.25
N PHE A 260 -21.70 -2.66 -14.61
CA PHE A 260 -22.26 -2.15 -13.35
C PHE A 260 -23.16 -0.92 -13.53
N GLY A 261 -23.23 -0.34 -14.74
CA GLY A 261 -24.00 0.84 -15.07
C GLY A 261 -23.24 2.15 -14.82
N ASP A 262 -23.81 3.26 -15.29
CA ASP A 262 -23.24 4.60 -15.12
C ASP A 262 -23.28 5.00 -13.64
N ILE A 263 -22.12 5.23 -13.03
CA ILE A 263 -22.01 5.66 -11.63
C ILE A 263 -21.46 7.09 -11.60
N SER A 264 -22.28 8.01 -11.11
CA SER A 264 -21.85 9.37 -10.76
C SER A 264 -21.40 9.40 -9.31
N TYR A 265 -20.19 9.91 -9.08
CA TYR A 265 -19.67 10.13 -7.74
C TYR A 265 -19.80 11.60 -7.37
N LEU A 266 -20.03 11.86 -6.09
CA LEU A 266 -20.00 13.22 -5.57
C LEU A 266 -18.57 13.76 -5.68
N SER A 267 -18.45 15.05 -5.98
CA SER A 267 -17.17 15.74 -5.92
C SER A 267 -16.55 15.69 -4.52
N PRO A 268 -15.24 15.94 -4.36
CA PRO A 268 -14.60 15.95 -3.05
C PRO A 268 -15.34 16.84 -2.03
N LEU A 269 -15.79 18.02 -2.47
CA LEU A 269 -16.50 18.97 -1.64
C LEU A 269 -17.91 18.49 -1.25
N GLU A 270 -18.69 17.98 -2.21
CA GLU A 270 -20.03 17.46 -1.96
C GLU A 270 -20.00 16.20 -1.06
N MET A 271 -19.04 15.31 -1.27
CA MET A 271 -18.85 14.13 -0.41
C MET A 271 -18.52 14.56 1.03
N ALA A 272 -17.59 15.51 1.18
CA ALA A 272 -17.22 16.04 2.49
C ALA A 272 -18.39 16.74 3.20
N GLN A 273 -19.35 17.33 2.47
CA GLN A 273 -20.54 17.96 3.03
C GLN A 273 -21.65 16.96 3.40
N THR A 274 -21.89 15.94 2.57
CA THR A 274 -22.94 14.94 2.79
C THR A 274 -22.65 14.01 3.96
N ARG A 275 -21.37 13.66 4.15
CA ARG A 275 -20.88 12.93 5.32
C ARG A 275 -19.86 13.84 6.00
N PRO A 276 -20.28 14.75 6.90
CA PRO A 276 -19.48 15.89 7.33
C PRO A 276 -18.06 15.46 7.72
N ARG A 277 -17.11 15.62 6.78
CA ARG A 277 -15.68 15.35 6.97
C ARG A 277 -15.08 16.63 7.52
N LYS A 278 -15.32 16.89 8.80
CA LYS A 278 -15.04 18.19 9.43
C LYS A 278 -13.59 18.63 9.21
N ARG A 279 -12.63 17.70 9.34
CA ARG A 279 -11.20 18.01 9.20
C ARG A 279 -10.77 18.27 7.76
N PHE A 280 -11.38 17.57 6.81
CA PHE A 280 -11.17 17.87 5.39
C PHE A 280 -11.72 19.27 5.06
N LEU A 281 -12.95 19.57 5.46
CA LEU A 281 -13.57 20.88 5.22
C LEU A 281 -12.81 22.04 5.88
N GLU A 282 -12.35 21.86 7.12
CA GLU A 282 -11.48 22.83 7.81
C GLU A 282 -10.17 23.04 7.06
N ALA A 283 -9.51 21.97 6.61
CA ALA A 283 -8.28 22.08 5.83
C ALA A 283 -8.50 22.83 4.50
N VAL A 284 -9.63 22.61 3.82
CA VAL A 284 -10.02 23.34 2.61
C VAL A 284 -10.26 24.82 2.90
N GLN A 285 -11.00 25.13 3.97
CA GLN A 285 -11.26 26.51 4.38
C GLN A 285 -9.96 27.25 4.70
N GLU A 286 -9.09 26.67 5.53
CA GLU A 286 -7.80 27.26 5.89
C GLU A 286 -6.90 27.46 4.66
N TRP A 287 -6.96 26.53 3.69
CA TRP A 287 -6.26 26.68 2.41
C TRP A 287 -6.78 27.87 1.61
N GLN A 288 -8.11 28.04 1.49
CA GLN A 288 -8.72 29.18 0.81
C GLN A 288 -8.32 30.51 1.46
N GLU A 289 -8.40 30.59 2.79
CA GLU A 289 -7.98 31.77 3.57
C GLU A 289 -6.50 32.12 3.35
N ARG A 290 -5.65 31.10 3.14
CA ARG A 290 -4.22 31.29 2.81
C ARG A 290 -4.02 31.87 1.42
N GLN A 291 -4.81 31.46 0.42
CA GLN A 291 -4.74 32.02 -0.93
C GLN A 291 -5.24 33.48 -0.97
N GLU A 292 -6.23 33.82 -0.13
CA GLU A 292 -6.83 35.16 -0.04
C GLU A 292 -5.96 36.20 0.69
N LYS A 293 -4.91 35.79 1.40
CA LYS A 293 -3.93 36.67 2.05
C LYS A 293 -2.67 36.79 1.18
N PRO A 294 -2.63 37.65 0.14
CA PRO A 294 -1.38 37.92 -0.55
C PRO A 294 -0.40 38.58 0.44
N ALA A 295 0.88 38.20 0.34
CA ALA A 295 1.97 38.74 1.14
C ALA A 295 2.02 40.28 1.07
N SER A 296 1.38 40.96 2.02
CA SER A 296 1.86 42.27 2.44
C SER A 296 3.20 42.01 3.12
N HIS A 297 4.25 42.70 2.66
CA HIS A 297 5.53 43.04 3.32
C HIS A 297 6.65 43.06 2.27
N GLY A 298 6.89 44.25 1.72
CA GLY A 298 8.03 44.50 0.83
C GLY A 298 8.05 45.83 0.09
N SER A 299 7.32 46.88 0.52
CA SER A 299 7.58 48.23 0.01
C SER A 299 8.72 48.85 0.81
N GLY A 300 9.85 48.99 0.14
CA GLY A 300 11.09 49.53 0.66
C GLY A 300 10.93 50.90 1.33
N VAL A 301 11.74 51.05 2.37
CA VAL A 301 12.05 52.26 3.12
C VAL A 301 12.27 53.44 2.17
N ALA A 302 11.47 54.49 2.35
CA ALA A 302 11.72 55.79 1.76
C ALA A 302 13.06 56.34 2.31
N VAL A 303 14.04 56.46 1.43
CA VAL A 303 15.30 57.17 1.69
C VAL A 303 14.98 58.65 1.87
N GLY A 304 15.14 59.15 3.09
CA GLY A 304 15.14 60.58 3.37
C GLY A 304 16.42 61.21 2.82
N VAL A 305 16.28 62.16 1.90
CA VAL A 305 17.34 63.10 1.54
C VAL A 305 16.99 64.44 2.20
N GLY A 306 17.71 64.75 3.27
CA GLY A 306 17.69 66.07 3.90
C GLY A 306 18.41 67.10 3.02
N LYS A 307 17.84 68.30 2.98
CA LYS A 307 18.53 69.53 2.55
C LYS A 307 19.41 70.06 3.67
#